data_AF-A0A291M1H8-F1
#
_entry.id   AF-A0A291M1H8-F1
#
_cell.length_a   1.000
_cell.length_b   1.000
_cell.length_c   1.000
_cell.angle_alpha   90.00
_cell.angle_beta   90.00
_cell.angle_gamma   90.00
#
_symmetry.space_group_name_H-M   'P 1'
#
loop_
_entity.id
_entity.type
_entity.pdbx_description
1 polymer ?
#
loop_
_entity_poly.entity_id
_entity_poly.type
_entity_poly.pdbx_seq_one_letter_code
_entity_poly.pdbx_strand_id
1 'polypeptide(L)'
;MSLSESYLETEDLHPIDIVETLAEHHAWDFDRIGDDQIAMAVEGQWRTYSITLAWSGYDETLRLICTFEMEPPTDKLGALYETLNHVNDACWAGAFTFWAEQQLMVWRYGLALNGGQIASPEQIDRLITAAVTAAERYYPALQLVIYGDQTPQQAMQIAIAEAYGRA
;
A
#
# COMPACT_ATOMS: atom_id res chain seq x y z
N MET A 1 8.17 -37.35 30.86
CA MET A 1 7.07 -36.52 30.35
C MET A 1 7.53 -35.08 30.53
N SER A 2 8.54 -34.65 29.76
CA SER A 2 8.40 -33.92 28.49
C SER A 2 7.86 -32.51 28.74
N LEU A 3 8.78 -31.55 28.96
CA LEU A 3 8.54 -30.10 28.87
C LEU A 3 8.35 -29.64 27.41
N SER A 4 8.05 -30.58 26.51
CA SER A 4 8.06 -30.42 25.05
C SER A 4 6.65 -30.52 24.44
N GLU A 5 5.60 -30.35 25.26
CA GLU A 5 4.19 -30.38 24.80
C GLU A 5 3.48 -29.02 24.86
N SER A 6 4.13 -27.93 25.29
CA SER A 6 3.54 -26.57 25.14
C SER A 6 3.96 -25.85 23.85
N TYR A 7 4.59 -26.54 22.91
CA TYR A 7 5.04 -26.00 21.62
C TYR A 7 4.13 -26.37 20.45
N LEU A 8 2.95 -26.96 20.71
CA LEU A 8 2.14 -27.58 19.66
C LEU A 8 0.78 -26.95 19.36
N GLU A 9 0.35 -25.85 20.00
CA GLU A 9 -0.97 -25.26 19.70
C GLU A 9 -1.03 -23.73 19.91
N THR A 10 -0.09 -22.97 19.34
CA THR A 10 -0.55 -21.76 18.64
C THR A 10 -0.85 -22.26 17.24
N GLU A 11 -2.11 -22.41 16.88
CA GLU A 11 -2.48 -22.40 15.47
C GLU A 11 -1.74 -21.20 14.86
N ASP A 12 -0.86 -21.46 13.89
CA ASP A 12 -0.06 -20.43 13.23
C ASP A 12 -1.04 -19.40 12.63
N LEU A 13 -1.28 -18.30 13.35
CA LEU A 13 -2.25 -17.29 12.96
C LEU A 13 -1.81 -16.73 11.62
N HIS A 14 -2.50 -17.14 10.56
CA HIS A 14 -2.09 -16.81 9.21
C HIS A 14 -2.26 -15.30 9.02
N PRO A 15 -1.28 -14.56 8.46
CA PRO A 15 -1.37 -13.12 8.34
C PRO A 15 -2.64 -12.65 7.65
N ILE A 16 -3.14 -13.41 6.67
CA ILE A 16 -4.37 -13.08 5.94
C ILE A 16 -5.63 -13.22 6.81
N ASP A 17 -5.66 -14.12 7.80
CA ASP A 17 -6.80 -14.24 8.72
C ASP A 17 -6.92 -12.97 9.59
N ILE A 18 -5.78 -12.37 9.95
CA ILE A 18 -5.74 -11.10 10.67
C ILE A 18 -6.26 -9.96 9.77
N VAL A 19 -5.86 -9.96 8.50
CA VAL A 19 -6.33 -8.95 7.52
C VAL A 19 -7.84 -9.07 7.31
N GLU A 20 -8.37 -10.30 7.21
CA GLU A 20 -9.81 -10.56 7.06
C GLU A 20 -10.59 -10.05 8.27
N THR A 21 -10.14 -10.37 9.48
CA THR A 21 -10.75 -9.88 10.73
C THR A 21 -10.76 -8.34 10.77
N LEU A 22 -9.68 -7.71 10.31
CA LEU A 22 -9.59 -6.25 10.23
C LEU A 22 -10.59 -5.70 9.19
N ALA A 23 -10.67 -6.30 8.01
CA ALA A 23 -11.58 -5.87 6.97
C ALA A 23 -13.06 -5.96 7.41
N GLU A 24 -13.44 -7.04 8.11
CA GLU A 24 -14.75 -7.18 8.73
C GLU A 24 -15.01 -6.08 9.77
N HIS A 25 -14.02 -5.80 10.63
CA HIS A 25 -14.14 -4.76 11.67
C HIS A 25 -14.36 -3.36 11.08
N HIS A 26 -13.69 -3.06 9.97
CA HIS A 26 -13.83 -1.79 9.25
C HIS A 26 -15.04 -1.76 8.29
N ALA A 27 -15.79 -2.86 8.19
CA ALA A 27 -16.89 -3.04 7.26
C ALA A 27 -16.50 -2.76 5.80
N TRP A 28 -15.28 -3.15 5.41
CA TRP A 28 -14.84 -3.10 4.02
C TRP A 28 -15.34 -4.32 3.25
N ASP A 29 -15.74 -4.10 2.00
CA ASP A 29 -15.98 -5.20 1.07
C ASP A 29 -14.63 -5.81 0.67
N PHE A 30 -14.46 -7.10 0.91
CA PHE A 30 -13.26 -7.85 0.58
C PHE A 30 -13.58 -9.17 -0.12
N ASP A 31 -12.60 -9.67 -0.86
CA ASP A 31 -12.62 -10.97 -1.52
C ASP A 31 -11.34 -11.73 -1.17
N ARG A 32 -11.49 -12.93 -0.59
CA ARG A 32 -10.37 -13.80 -0.22
C ARG A 32 -10.03 -14.70 -1.41
N ILE A 33 -8.79 -14.58 -1.89
CA ILE A 33 -8.31 -15.25 -3.10
C ILE A 33 -7.39 -16.40 -2.69
N GLY A 34 -7.97 -17.59 -2.53
CA GLY A 34 -7.26 -18.72 -1.95
C GLY A 34 -6.87 -18.47 -0.49
N ASP A 35 -5.85 -19.17 -0.01
CA ASP A 35 -5.52 -19.14 1.43
C ASP A 35 -4.58 -17.98 1.79
N ASP A 36 -3.77 -17.53 0.82
CA ASP A 36 -2.63 -16.63 1.01
C ASP A 36 -2.85 -15.19 0.55
N GLN A 37 -4.05 -14.83 0.08
CA GLN A 37 -4.31 -13.51 -0.50
C GLN A 37 -5.72 -12.99 -0.19
N ILE A 38 -5.82 -11.69 -0.01
CA ILE A 38 -7.08 -10.96 0.17
C ILE A 38 -7.02 -9.64 -0.60
N ALA A 39 -8.13 -9.30 -1.26
CA ALA A 39 -8.31 -8.05 -1.98
C ALA A 39 -9.49 -7.27 -1.39
N MET A 40 -9.39 -5.95 -1.37
CA MET A 40 -10.43 -5.06 -0.87
C MET A 40 -10.38 -3.72 -1.61
N ALA A 41 -11.46 -2.94 -1.50
CA ALA A 41 -11.53 -1.60 -2.05
C ALA A 41 -11.77 -0.58 -0.94
N VAL A 42 -11.01 0.51 -0.95
CA VAL A 42 -11.17 1.63 -0.02
C VAL A 42 -11.51 2.89 -0.81
N GLU A 43 -12.64 3.52 -0.50
CA GLU A 43 -13.04 4.79 -1.09
C GLU A 43 -12.26 5.94 -0.43
N GLY A 44 -11.49 6.67 -1.24
CA GLY A 44 -10.80 7.89 -0.83
C GLY A 44 -11.46 9.16 -1.38
N GLN A 45 -10.83 10.31 -1.14
CA GLN A 45 -11.30 11.60 -1.65
C GLN A 45 -11.16 11.69 -3.18
N TRP A 46 -10.10 11.11 -3.74
CA TRP A 46 -9.77 11.27 -5.15
C TRP A 46 -10.17 10.08 -6.00
N ARG A 47 -10.00 8.87 -5.48
CA ARG A 47 -10.20 7.60 -6.19
C ARG A 47 -10.66 6.52 -5.21
N THR A 48 -11.19 5.43 -5.79
CA THR A 48 -11.27 4.15 -5.09
C THR A 48 -9.93 3.43 -5.24
N TYR A 49 -9.35 3.01 -4.12
CA TYR A 49 -8.07 2.32 -4.07
C TYR A 49 -8.29 0.83 -3.94
N SER A 50 -7.75 0.06 -4.88
CA SER A 50 -7.75 -1.40 -4.77
C SER A 50 -6.52 -1.84 -3.99
N ILE A 51 -6.76 -2.49 -2.85
CA ILE A 51 -5.73 -2.97 -1.93
C ILE A 51 -5.70 -4.49 -2.00
N THR A 52 -4.52 -5.05 -2.17
CA THR A 52 -4.27 -6.49 -2.13
C THR A 52 -3.19 -6.77 -1.12
N LEU A 53 -3.46 -7.70 -0.20
CA LEU A 53 -2.46 -8.27 0.69
C LEU A 53 -2.24 -9.73 0.32
N ALA A 54 -0.97 -10.12 0.21
CA ALA A 54 -0.57 -11.48 -0.12
C ALA A 54 0.58 -11.93 0.78
N TRP A 55 0.43 -13.09 1.40
CA TRP A 55 1.49 -13.73 2.16
C TRP A 55 2.41 -14.52 1.22
N SER A 56 3.72 -14.32 1.36
CA SER A 56 4.74 -15.17 0.74
C SER A 56 5.40 -15.98 1.84
N GLY A 57 5.04 -17.26 1.97
CA GLY A 57 5.71 -18.18 2.90
C GLY A 57 7.18 -18.41 2.56
N TYR A 58 7.55 -18.32 1.27
CA TYR A 58 8.94 -18.47 0.83
C TYR A 58 9.85 -17.33 1.29
N ASP A 59 9.36 -16.09 1.26
CA ASP A 59 10.13 -14.92 1.69
C ASP A 59 9.79 -14.49 3.13
N GLU A 60 8.89 -15.22 3.81
CA GLU A 60 8.30 -14.85 5.10
C GLU A 60 7.87 -13.38 5.11
N THR A 61 7.13 -12.94 4.08
CA THR A 61 6.79 -11.53 3.86
C THR A 61 5.33 -11.35 3.55
N LEU A 62 4.65 -10.47 4.31
CA LEU A 62 3.32 -9.97 3.98
C LEU A 62 3.46 -8.79 3.01
N ARG A 63 3.04 -8.99 1.77
CA ARG A 63 3.13 -7.98 0.70
C ARG A 63 1.81 -7.24 0.59
N LEU A 64 1.86 -5.92 0.66
CA LEU A 64 0.73 -5.04 0.37
C LEU A 64 0.98 -4.33 -0.95
N ILE A 65 -0.05 -4.30 -1.78
CA ILE A 65 -0.12 -3.44 -2.95
C ILE A 65 -1.40 -2.63 -2.88
N CYS A 66 -1.30 -1.32 -3.06
CA CYS A 66 -2.43 -0.40 -3.22
C CYS A 66 -2.32 0.22 -4.62
N THR A 67 -3.39 0.12 -5.39
CA THR A 67 -3.42 0.54 -6.78
C THR A 67 -4.57 1.49 -7.08
N PHE A 68 -4.34 2.35 -8.07
CA PHE A 68 -5.37 3.15 -8.71
C PHE A 68 -5.00 3.42 -10.17
N GLU A 69 -6.01 3.62 -11.01
CA GLU A 69 -5.83 3.88 -12.44
C GLU A 69 -5.23 5.26 -12.71
N MET A 70 -4.28 5.29 -13.64
CA MET A 70 -3.71 6.51 -14.17
C MET A 70 -3.24 6.30 -15.60
N GLU A 71 -3.69 7.15 -16.51
CA GLU A 71 -3.35 7.08 -17.94
C GLU A 71 -2.48 8.27 -18.36
N PRO A 72 -1.19 8.29 -17.99
CA PRO A 72 -0.29 9.37 -18.39
C PRO A 72 0.03 9.29 -19.89
N PRO A 73 0.00 10.41 -20.62
CA PRO A 73 0.53 10.48 -21.98
C PRO A 73 2.01 10.02 -22.02
N THR A 74 2.43 9.39 -23.12
CA THR A 74 3.77 8.79 -23.23
C THR A 74 4.89 9.82 -23.04
N ASP A 75 4.70 11.06 -23.51
CA ASP A 75 5.65 12.16 -23.35
C ASP A 75 5.77 12.66 -21.89
N LYS A 76 4.81 12.32 -21.03
CA LYS A 76 4.80 12.65 -19.60
C LYS A 76 5.48 11.61 -18.72
N LEU A 77 5.81 10.42 -19.25
CA LEU A 77 6.42 9.34 -18.45
C LEU A 77 7.75 9.74 -17.81
N GLY A 78 8.58 10.54 -18.50
CA GLY A 78 9.83 11.04 -17.93
C GLY A 78 9.60 11.89 -16.68
N ALA A 79 8.66 12.83 -16.75
CA ALA A 79 8.29 13.67 -15.61
C ALA A 79 7.64 12.86 -14.49
N LEU A 80 6.80 11.86 -14.84
CA LEU A 80 6.20 10.94 -13.87
C LEU A 80 7.28 10.23 -13.04
N TYR A 81 8.27 9.61 -13.70
CA TYR A 81 9.31 8.85 -13.00
C TYR A 81 10.16 9.74 -12.09
N GLU A 82 10.44 10.98 -12.52
CA GLU A 82 11.11 11.95 -11.65
C GLU A 82 10.26 12.30 -10.43
N THR A 83 8.95 12.54 -10.60
CA THR A 83 8.03 12.76 -9.49
C THR A 83 7.99 11.57 -8.54
N LEU A 84 7.93 10.34 -9.05
CA LEU A 84 7.95 9.14 -8.21
C LEU A 84 9.23 9.05 -7.37
N ASN A 85 10.38 9.45 -7.90
CA ASN A 85 11.61 9.51 -7.13
C ASN A 85 11.50 10.50 -5.96
N HIS A 86 11.02 11.72 -6.21
CA HIS A 86 10.80 12.72 -5.15
C HIS A 86 9.76 12.27 -4.11
N VAL A 87 8.70 11.60 -4.55
CA VAL A 87 7.68 11.02 -3.66
C VAL A 87 8.32 9.95 -2.76
N ASN A 88 9.10 9.05 -3.33
CA ASN A 88 9.72 7.95 -2.59
C ASN A 88 10.79 8.44 -1.61
N ASP A 89 11.52 9.52 -1.92
CA ASP A 89 12.44 10.16 -0.96
C ASP A 89 11.70 10.72 0.28
N ALA A 90 10.43 11.08 0.13
CA ALA A 90 9.58 11.58 1.21
C ALA A 90 8.68 10.50 1.86
N CYS A 91 8.61 9.30 1.29
CA CYS A 91 7.72 8.23 1.72
C CYS A 91 8.52 7.04 2.29
N TRP A 92 8.63 6.98 3.62
CA TRP A 92 9.36 5.90 4.30
C TRP A 92 8.55 4.61 4.47
N ALA A 93 7.23 4.72 4.46
CA ALA A 93 6.33 3.61 4.78
C ALA A 93 6.06 2.67 3.59
N GLY A 94 6.58 2.99 2.40
CA GLY A 94 6.43 2.20 1.18
C GLY A 94 6.91 2.97 -0.04
N ALA A 95 6.72 2.40 -1.23
CA ALA A 95 7.24 3.00 -2.46
C ALA A 95 6.20 2.97 -3.57
N PHE A 96 6.14 4.05 -4.34
CA PHE A 96 5.38 4.13 -5.57
C PHE A 96 6.18 3.62 -6.78
N THR A 97 5.47 2.97 -7.68
CA THR A 97 5.90 2.59 -9.02
C THR A 97 4.72 2.73 -9.98
N PHE A 98 5.00 2.85 -11.27
CA PHE A 98 3.97 2.85 -12.31
C PHE A 98 4.06 1.57 -13.14
N TRP A 99 2.96 0.84 -13.25
CA TRP A 99 2.83 -0.34 -14.11
C TRP A 99 2.21 0.06 -15.44
N ALA A 100 3.08 0.33 -16.41
CA ALA A 100 2.67 0.92 -17.69
C ALA A 100 1.78 0.00 -18.54
N GLU A 101 1.93 -1.32 -18.45
CA GLU A 101 1.08 -2.25 -19.22
C GLU A 101 -0.37 -2.21 -18.75
N GLN A 102 -0.59 -2.06 -17.43
CA GLN A 102 -1.90 -2.02 -16.81
C GLN A 102 -2.43 -0.59 -16.59
N GLN A 103 -1.62 0.45 -16.86
CA GLN A 103 -1.94 1.85 -16.55
C GLN A 103 -2.31 2.06 -15.06
N LEU A 104 -1.55 1.40 -14.18
CA LEU A 104 -1.77 1.45 -12.73
C LEU A 104 -0.65 2.20 -12.04
N MET A 105 -1.03 3.17 -11.21
CA MET A 105 -0.16 3.66 -10.15
C MET A 105 -0.22 2.68 -9.00
N VAL A 106 0.96 2.34 -8.46
CA VAL A 106 1.12 1.25 -7.51
C VAL A 106 1.95 1.71 -6.34
N TRP A 107 1.34 1.79 -5.16
CA TRP A 107 2.06 1.84 -3.89
C TRP A 107 2.27 0.42 -3.38
N ARG A 108 3.49 0.09 -2.97
CA ARG A 108 3.81 -1.25 -2.46
C ARG A 108 4.64 -1.21 -1.20
N TYR A 109 4.43 -2.22 -0.36
CA TYR A 109 5.24 -2.49 0.82
C TYR A 109 5.35 -3.99 1.07
N GLY A 110 6.50 -4.43 1.60
CA GLY A 110 6.72 -5.79 2.06
C GLY A 110 7.07 -5.78 3.53
N LEU A 111 6.19 -6.30 4.38
CA LEU A 111 6.45 -6.51 5.79
C LEU A 111 7.17 -7.84 5.96
N ALA A 112 8.49 -7.79 6.09
CA ALA A 112 9.30 -8.96 6.41
C ALA A 112 8.99 -9.41 7.85
N LEU A 113 8.66 -10.69 8.00
CA LEU A 113 8.31 -11.35 9.26
C LEU A 113 9.26 -12.52 9.54
N ASN A 114 10.53 -12.35 9.16
CA ASN A 114 11.53 -13.41 9.26
C ASN A 114 11.79 -13.85 10.70
N GLY A 115 12.12 -15.13 10.87
CA GLY A 115 12.45 -15.69 12.18
C GLY A 115 11.23 -15.99 13.05
N GLY A 116 10.09 -16.30 12.41
CA GLY A 116 8.84 -16.66 13.11
C GLY A 116 8.11 -15.47 13.73
N GLN A 117 8.33 -14.26 13.20
CA GLN A 117 7.55 -13.10 13.62
C GLN A 117 6.13 -13.20 13.05
N ILE A 118 5.15 -12.66 13.78
CA ILE A 118 3.75 -12.58 13.35
C ILE A 118 3.38 -11.10 13.32
N ALA A 119 2.70 -10.67 12.24
CA ALA A 119 2.22 -9.30 12.13
C ALA A 119 1.13 -9.06 13.17
N SER A 120 1.24 -7.96 13.93
CA SER A 120 0.15 -7.54 14.80
C SER A 120 -0.99 -6.89 13.97
N PRO A 121 -2.25 -6.94 14.44
CA PRO A 121 -3.35 -6.24 13.80
C PRO A 121 -3.06 -4.75 13.59
N GLU A 122 -2.41 -4.10 14.56
CA GLU A 122 -2.02 -2.68 14.46
C GLU A 122 -0.96 -2.42 13.40
N GLN A 123 -0.04 -3.37 13.17
CA GLN A 123 0.92 -3.26 12.06
C GLN A 123 0.20 -3.31 10.71
N ILE A 124 -0.75 -4.24 10.55
CA ILE A 124 -1.52 -4.39 9.30
C ILE A 124 -2.40 -3.16 9.05
N ASP A 125 -3.14 -2.70 10.06
CA ASP A 125 -3.94 -1.47 9.98
C ASP A 125 -3.07 -0.27 9.60
N ARG A 126 -1.89 -0.15 10.21
CA ARG A 126 -0.95 0.92 9.88
C ARG A 126 -0.46 0.83 8.44
N LEU A 127 -0.25 -0.36 7.89
CA LEU A 127 0.15 -0.55 6.50
C LEU A 127 -0.95 -0.12 5.53
N ILE A 128 -2.19 -0.55 5.76
CA ILE A 128 -3.34 -0.18 4.92
C ILE A 128 -3.55 1.34 4.97
N THR A 129 -3.57 1.90 6.18
CA THR A 129 -3.71 3.35 6.38
C THR A 129 -2.58 4.13 5.70
N ALA A 130 -1.33 3.66 5.81
CA ALA A 130 -0.19 4.32 5.17
C ALA A 130 -0.30 4.31 3.64
N ALA A 131 -0.75 3.20 3.06
CA ALA A 131 -0.93 3.07 1.62
C ALA A 131 -1.98 4.05 1.08
N VAL A 132 -3.16 4.09 1.70
CA VAL A 132 -4.26 4.99 1.29
C VAL A 132 -3.87 6.44 1.53
N THR A 133 -3.31 6.76 2.70
CA THR A 133 -2.88 8.14 3.03
C THR A 133 -1.82 8.65 2.06
N ALA A 134 -0.84 7.81 1.70
CA ALA A 134 0.18 8.19 0.73
C ALA A 134 -0.44 8.42 -0.65
N ALA A 135 -1.32 7.52 -1.09
CA ALA A 135 -1.99 7.66 -2.39
C ALA A 135 -2.82 8.95 -2.47
N GLU A 136 -3.59 9.25 -1.43
CA GLU A 136 -4.40 10.47 -1.33
C GLU A 136 -3.54 11.74 -1.30
N ARG A 137 -2.44 11.72 -0.53
CA ARG A 137 -1.53 12.86 -0.39
C ARG A 137 -0.82 13.21 -1.69
N TYR A 138 -0.36 12.21 -2.43
CA TYR A 138 0.46 12.44 -3.63
C TYR A 138 -0.35 12.48 -4.93
N TYR A 139 -1.62 12.06 -4.91
CA TYR A 139 -2.49 12.14 -6.08
C TYR A 139 -2.54 13.55 -6.72
N PRO A 140 -2.75 14.66 -5.97
CA PRO A 140 -2.77 15.99 -6.57
C PRO A 140 -1.45 16.38 -7.25
N ALA A 141 -0.31 16.03 -6.65
CA ALA A 141 1.00 16.30 -7.24
C ALA A 141 1.18 15.53 -8.57
N LEU A 142 0.77 14.27 -8.62
CA LEU A 142 0.79 13.47 -9.84
C LEU A 142 -0.12 14.09 -10.92
N GLN A 143 -1.33 14.54 -10.56
CA GLN A 143 -2.24 15.20 -11.51
C GLN A 143 -1.64 16.48 -12.10
N LEU A 144 -0.97 17.31 -11.29
CA LEU A 144 -0.35 18.55 -11.75
C LEU A 144 0.82 18.32 -12.72
N VAL A 145 1.60 17.26 -12.53
CA VAL A 145 2.71 16.93 -13.43
C VAL A 145 2.20 16.37 -14.75
N ILE A 146 1.23 15.45 -14.68
CA ILE A 146 0.75 14.74 -15.88
C ILE A 146 -0.19 15.61 -16.71
N TYR A 147 -1.13 16.29 -16.07
CA TYR A 147 -2.21 17.02 -16.75
C TYR A 147 -2.17 18.54 -16.55
N GLY A 148 -1.32 19.05 -15.65
CA GLY A 148 -1.19 20.47 -15.32
C GLY A 148 0.10 21.15 -15.79
N ASP A 149 0.95 20.44 -16.54
CA ASP A 149 2.24 20.92 -17.06
C ASP A 149 3.22 21.49 -16.00
N GLN A 150 3.03 21.16 -14.73
CA GLN A 150 3.94 21.58 -13.67
C GLN A 150 5.19 20.72 -13.63
N THR A 151 6.31 21.31 -13.18
CA THR A 151 7.51 20.52 -12.94
C THR A 151 7.33 19.63 -11.70
N PRO A 152 8.01 18.46 -11.63
CA PRO A 152 7.98 17.59 -10.45
C PRO A 152 8.23 18.33 -9.13
N GLN A 153 9.20 19.25 -9.11
CA GLN A 153 9.56 20.03 -7.91
C GLN A 153 8.43 20.97 -7.47
N GLN A 154 7.74 21.62 -8.42
CA GLN A 154 6.62 22.52 -8.10
C GLN A 154 5.43 21.74 -7.58
N ALA A 155 5.07 20.63 -8.25
CA ALA A 155 3.94 19.81 -7.86
C ALA A 155 4.11 19.21 -6.45
N MET A 156 5.33 18.82 -6.08
CA MET A 156 5.62 18.28 -4.75
C MET A 156 5.40 19.30 -3.62
N GLN A 157 5.45 20.61 -3.88
CA GLN A 157 5.14 21.62 -2.87
C GLN A 157 3.67 21.55 -2.43
N ILE A 158 2.75 21.16 -3.32
CA ILE A 158 1.33 20.99 -2.99
C ILE A 158 1.12 19.82 -2.02
N ALA A 159 1.74 18.66 -2.31
CA ALA A 159 1.66 17.49 -1.43
C ALA A 159 2.33 17.72 -0.05
N ILE A 160 3.26 18.66 0.04
CA ILE A 160 3.86 19.10 1.32
C ILE A 160 2.90 20.04 2.05
N ALA A 161 2.31 21.02 1.35
CA ALA A 161 1.41 22.00 1.95
C ALA A 161 0.16 21.35 2.57
N GLU A 162 -0.43 20.35 1.91
CA GLU A 162 -1.58 19.61 2.45
C GLU A 162 -1.24 18.83 3.73
N ALA A 163 0.00 18.36 3.88
CA ALA A 163 0.44 17.67 5.10
C ALA A 163 0.51 18.60 6.32
N TYR A 164 0.72 19.90 6.12
CA TYR A 164 0.70 20.89 7.19
C TYR A 164 -0.71 21.42 7.51
N GLY A 165 -1.67 21.28 6.59
CA GLY A 165 -3.04 21.77 6.74
C GLY A 165 -4.01 20.87 7.53
N ARG A 166 -3.57 19.66 7.95
CA ARG A 166 -4.36 18.68 8.72
C ARG A 166 -3.78 18.36 10.10
N ALA A 167 -3.04 19.30 10.72
CA ALA A 167 -2.56 19.19 12.10
C ALA A 167 -3.45 19.97 13.07
#